data_AF-A0A662KW68-F1
#
_entry.id   AF-A0A662KW68-F1
#
_cell.length_a   1.000
_cell.length_b   1.000
_cell.length_c   1.000
_cell.angle_alpha   90.00
_cell.angle_beta   90.00
_cell.angle_gamma   90.00
#
_symmetry.space_group_name_H-M   'P 1'
#
loop_
_entity.id
_entity.type
_entity.pdbx_description
1 polymer ?
#
loop_
_entity_poly.entity_id
_entity_poly.type
_entity_poly.pdbx_seq_one_letter_code
_entity_poly.pdbx_strand_id
1 'polypeptide(L)'
;MMHLILADSELEIIPEKIRNHPAIKRSKSLILDASLHHTAMKRLQQWQRRGRPDIVHIFLLIANESILNKKGMLRVYIHTRNDEIIYVKPGTRIIKNYNRFKGLMEQLFKNGKVPPEGEALMEMKEGSLKDLLNELKGKKILFSMKGKRKRIEEAMEKDVICIIGGFPSGDFLSPVHEMVDEIVSIYDEMLPAWIVEMEAIVAYENKFIAGKL
;
A
#
# COMPACT_ATOMS: atom_id res chain seq x y z
N MET A 1 9.91 -1.42 16.20
CA MET A 1 8.60 -1.31 15.53
C MET A 1 8.82 -1.44 14.03
N MET A 2 7.99 -2.21 13.34
CA MET A 2 8.00 -2.22 11.87
C MET A 2 6.94 -1.24 11.35
N HIS A 3 7.37 -0.29 10.53
CA HIS A 3 6.49 0.51 9.69
C HIS A 3 6.49 -0.10 8.29
N LEU A 4 5.32 -0.37 7.75
CA LEU A 4 5.13 -1.03 6.47
C LEU A 4 4.32 -0.11 5.55
N ILE A 5 4.92 0.25 4.42
CA ILE A 5 4.37 1.23 3.48
C ILE A 5 4.15 0.57 2.12
N LEU A 6 2.92 0.65 1.62
CA LEU A 6 2.62 0.39 0.22
C LEU A 6 2.66 1.70 -0.56
N ALA A 7 3.70 1.90 -1.35
CA ALA A 7 4.01 3.17 -1.99
C ALA A 7 3.53 3.26 -3.44
N ASP A 8 3.08 4.45 -3.84
CA ASP A 8 2.62 4.81 -5.18
C ASP A 8 1.47 3.91 -5.66
N SER A 9 0.56 3.67 -4.71
CA SER A 9 -0.53 2.71 -4.85
C SER A 9 -1.52 3.17 -5.90
N GLU A 10 -1.92 2.26 -6.78
CA GLU A 10 -2.85 2.51 -7.87
C GLU A 10 -4.32 2.49 -7.42
N LEU A 11 -4.55 3.22 -6.33
CA LEU A 11 -5.82 3.49 -5.67
C LEU A 11 -6.13 4.97 -5.81
N GLU A 12 -7.24 5.28 -6.46
CA GLU A 12 -7.68 6.65 -6.71
C GLU A 12 -9.17 6.70 -7.06
N ILE A 13 -9.77 7.89 -6.98
CA ILE A 13 -11.08 8.14 -7.59
C ILE A 13 -10.97 8.21 -9.11
N ILE A 14 -12.09 8.00 -9.80
CA ILE A 14 -12.14 8.10 -11.27
C ILE A 14 -11.74 9.53 -11.70
N PRO A 15 -10.67 9.67 -12.51
CA PRO A 15 -10.19 10.98 -12.95
C PRO A 15 -11.24 11.74 -13.77
N GLU A 16 -11.28 13.07 -13.61
CA GLU A 16 -12.25 13.94 -14.29
C GLU A 16 -12.24 13.77 -15.80
N LYS A 17 -11.04 13.60 -16.38
CA LYS A 17 -10.81 13.40 -17.82
C LYS A 17 -11.62 12.25 -18.44
N ILE A 18 -12.00 11.25 -17.64
CA ILE A 18 -12.75 10.07 -18.11
C ILE A 18 -14.14 9.93 -17.49
N ARG A 19 -14.53 10.83 -16.57
CA ARG A 19 -15.82 10.77 -15.85
C ARG A 19 -17.03 10.78 -16.78
N ASN A 20 -16.91 11.45 -17.93
CA ASN A 20 -17.97 11.52 -18.94
C ASN A 20 -18.05 10.30 -19.87
N HIS A 21 -17.11 9.35 -19.79
CA HIS A 21 -17.09 8.19 -20.67
C HIS A 21 -18.29 7.25 -20.39
N PRO A 22 -18.96 6.69 -21.41
CA PRO A 22 -20.15 5.84 -21.21
C PRO A 22 -19.93 4.65 -20.26
N ALA A 23 -18.74 4.04 -20.32
CA ALA A 23 -18.37 2.94 -19.43
C ALA A 23 -18.32 3.34 -17.95
N ILE A 24 -17.89 4.59 -17.67
CA ILE A 24 -17.86 5.13 -16.31
C ILE A 24 -19.27 5.43 -15.81
N LYS A 25 -20.10 6.11 -16.61
CA LYS A 25 -21.48 6.47 -16.20
C LYS A 25 -22.34 5.25 -15.82
N ARG A 26 -22.02 4.07 -16.35
CA ARG A 26 -22.68 2.80 -16.01
C ARG A 26 -22.14 2.16 -14.73
N SER A 27 -20.87 2.43 -14.40
CA SER A 27 -20.21 1.96 -13.19
C SER A 27 -20.61 2.86 -12.03
N LYS A 28 -21.42 2.36 -11.10
CA LYS A 28 -21.84 3.10 -9.91
C LYS A 28 -20.71 3.31 -8.88
N SER A 29 -19.45 3.05 -9.23
CA SER A 29 -18.31 3.17 -8.33
C SER A 29 -17.59 4.50 -8.55
N LEU A 30 -17.07 5.10 -7.48
CA LEU A 30 -16.20 6.27 -7.52
C LEU A 30 -14.72 5.90 -7.66
N ILE A 31 -14.32 4.69 -7.29
CA ILE A 31 -12.93 4.22 -7.35
C ILE A 31 -12.59 3.73 -8.77
N LEU A 32 -11.41 4.09 -9.26
CA LEU A 32 -10.90 3.58 -10.53
C LEU A 32 -10.53 2.09 -10.39
N ASP A 33 -11.05 1.24 -11.28
CA ASP A 33 -10.82 -0.20 -11.28
C ASP A 33 -10.65 -0.67 -12.73
N ALA A 34 -9.48 -1.23 -13.06
CA ALA A 34 -9.16 -1.69 -14.40
C ALA A 34 -10.12 -2.77 -14.90
N SER A 35 -10.66 -3.60 -14.00
CA SER A 35 -11.62 -4.66 -14.35
C SER A 35 -12.95 -4.10 -14.86
N LEU A 36 -13.30 -2.88 -14.44
CA LEU A 36 -14.55 -2.21 -14.80
C LEU A 36 -14.36 -1.10 -15.85
N HIS A 37 -13.22 -0.40 -15.79
CA HIS A 37 -13.01 0.88 -16.46
C HIS A 37 -11.97 0.82 -17.58
N HIS A 38 -11.46 -0.37 -17.92
CA HIS A 38 -10.38 -0.58 -18.90
C HIS A 38 -10.52 0.25 -20.19
N THR A 39 -11.71 0.27 -20.81
CA THR A 39 -11.94 1.00 -22.06
C THR A 39 -11.82 2.51 -21.90
N ALA A 40 -12.33 3.06 -20.80
CA ALA A 40 -12.23 4.49 -20.49
C ALA A 40 -10.79 4.89 -20.14
N MET A 41 -10.08 4.02 -19.42
CA MET A 41 -8.74 4.27 -18.90
C MET A 41 -7.69 4.51 -19.98
N LYS A 42 -7.85 3.98 -21.20
CA LYS A 42 -6.91 4.19 -22.32
C LYS A 42 -6.62 5.67 -22.65
N ARG A 43 -7.46 6.61 -22.18
CA ARG A 43 -7.27 8.07 -22.31
C ARG A 43 -6.39 8.68 -21.23
N LEU A 44 -6.03 7.92 -20.21
CA LEU A 44 -5.20 8.36 -19.10
C LEU A 44 -3.72 8.11 -19.40
N GLN A 45 -2.86 8.97 -18.88
CA GLN A 45 -1.43 8.68 -18.84
C GLN A 45 -1.18 7.47 -17.95
N GLN A 46 -0.23 6.63 -18.37
CA GLN A 46 0.17 5.40 -17.67
C GLN A 46 -0.99 4.46 -17.34
N TRP A 47 -2.04 4.46 -18.18
CA TRP A 47 -3.27 3.72 -17.91
C TRP A 47 -3.08 2.23 -17.64
N GLN A 48 -2.00 1.63 -18.16
CA GLN A 48 -1.69 0.20 -18.00
C GLN A 48 -1.43 -0.21 -16.54
N ARG A 49 -0.98 0.71 -15.67
CA ARG A 49 -0.75 0.43 -14.24
C ARG A 49 -1.92 0.82 -13.35
N ARG A 50 -2.81 1.73 -13.79
CA ARG A 50 -3.84 2.34 -12.93
C ARG A 50 -4.97 1.40 -12.55
N GLY A 51 -5.75 1.83 -11.55
CA GLY A 51 -7.01 1.18 -11.18
C GLY A 51 -6.80 -0.23 -10.65
N ARG A 52 -5.85 -0.39 -9.73
CA ARG A 52 -5.55 -1.66 -9.06
C ARG A 52 -5.76 -1.59 -7.55
N PRO A 53 -6.97 -1.20 -7.08
CA PRO A 53 -7.26 -1.14 -5.66
C PRO A 53 -7.29 -2.53 -5.01
N ASP A 54 -7.31 -3.61 -5.80
CA ASP A 54 -7.14 -4.99 -5.34
C ASP A 54 -5.77 -5.23 -4.69
N ILE A 55 -4.70 -4.58 -5.18
CA ILE A 55 -3.37 -4.71 -4.57
C ILE A 55 -3.38 -4.17 -3.15
N VAL A 56 -3.96 -2.97 -2.96
CA VAL A 56 -4.13 -2.36 -1.63
C VAL A 56 -5.01 -3.25 -0.74
N HIS A 57 -6.08 -3.82 -1.30
CA HIS A 57 -6.99 -4.67 -0.55
C HIS A 57 -6.30 -5.91 0.01
N ILE A 58 -5.58 -6.65 -0.83
CA ILE A 58 -4.87 -7.87 -0.42
C ILE A 58 -3.77 -7.54 0.59
N PHE A 59 -3.01 -6.46 0.32
CA PHE A 59 -1.97 -5.99 1.24
C PHE A 59 -2.51 -5.69 2.64
N LEU A 60 -3.59 -4.91 2.72
CA LEU A 60 -4.22 -4.60 4.01
C LEU A 60 -4.76 -5.85 4.71
N LEU A 61 -5.33 -6.82 3.98
CA LEU A 61 -5.81 -8.06 4.57
C LEU A 61 -4.67 -8.84 5.24
N ILE A 62 -3.52 -8.97 4.57
CA ILE A 62 -2.37 -9.73 5.10
C ILE A 62 -1.74 -8.99 6.27
N ALA A 63 -1.38 -7.72 6.11
CA ALA A 63 -0.78 -6.91 7.16
C ALA A 63 -1.60 -6.93 8.44
N ASN A 64 -2.92 -6.73 8.34
CA ASN A 64 -3.78 -6.58 9.50
C ASN A 64 -4.13 -7.91 10.19
N GLU A 65 -4.07 -9.04 9.49
CA GLU A 65 -4.28 -10.36 10.11
C GLU A 65 -2.98 -11.00 10.64
N SER A 66 -1.81 -10.43 10.33
CA SER A 66 -0.49 -10.92 10.77
C SER A 66 -0.31 -11.02 12.29
N ILE A 67 0.58 -11.94 12.72
CA ILE A 67 0.95 -12.08 14.13
C ILE A 67 1.62 -10.78 14.63
N LEU A 68 2.45 -10.16 13.80
CA LEU A 68 3.13 -8.90 14.10
C LEU A 68 2.14 -7.76 14.44
N ASN A 69 1.04 -7.64 13.68
CA ASN A 69 0.00 -6.65 13.97
C ASN A 69 -0.73 -6.97 15.27
N LYS A 70 -1.09 -8.24 15.51
CA LYS A 70 -1.72 -8.69 16.76
C LYS A 70 -0.85 -8.45 18.00
N LYS A 71 0.48 -8.50 17.84
CA LYS A 71 1.45 -8.13 18.90
C LYS A 71 1.68 -6.62 19.02
N GLY A 72 0.98 -5.80 18.24
CA GLY A 72 1.05 -4.33 18.29
C GLY A 72 2.33 -3.75 17.70
N MET A 73 3.16 -4.55 17.00
CA MET A 73 4.49 -4.17 16.53
C MET A 73 4.55 -3.84 15.02
N LEU A 74 3.40 -3.74 14.37
CA LEU A 74 3.25 -3.29 12.98
C LEU A 74 2.47 -1.98 12.93
N ARG A 75 2.90 -1.06 12.06
CA ARG A 75 2.13 0.10 11.60
C ARG A 75 2.07 0.07 10.08
N VAL A 76 0.88 0.27 9.50
CA VAL A 76 0.62 0.09 8.07
C VAL A 76 0.18 1.42 7.46
N TYR A 77 0.75 1.76 6.32
CA TYR A 77 0.49 2.99 5.58
C TYR A 77 0.33 2.69 4.10
N ILE A 78 -0.55 3.42 3.43
CA ILE A 78 -0.68 3.38 1.97
C ILE A 78 -0.39 4.79 1.46
N HIS A 79 0.64 4.93 0.63
CA HIS A 79 0.85 6.13 -0.18
C HIS A 79 0.25 5.85 -1.57
N THR A 80 -0.66 6.70 -2.02
CA THR A 80 -1.34 6.56 -3.31
C THR A 80 -0.51 7.18 -4.43
N ARG A 81 -0.96 6.98 -5.67
CA ARG A 81 -0.37 7.60 -6.86
C ARG A 81 -0.57 9.13 -6.97
N ASN A 82 -1.45 9.72 -6.16
CA ASN A 82 -1.83 11.13 -6.23
C ASN A 82 -1.45 11.86 -4.92
N ASP A 83 -0.42 11.37 -4.22
CA ASP A 83 0.12 11.95 -2.99
C ASP A 83 -0.94 12.09 -1.86
N GLU A 84 -1.71 11.02 -1.65
CA GLU A 84 -2.49 10.82 -0.44
C GLU A 84 -1.86 9.72 0.43
N ILE A 85 -1.82 9.95 1.75
CA ILE A 85 -1.34 8.99 2.74
C ILE A 85 -2.53 8.49 3.55
N ILE A 86 -2.73 7.17 3.53
CA ILE A 86 -3.74 6.49 4.34
C ILE A 86 -3.03 5.83 5.54
N TYR A 87 -3.38 6.29 6.73
CA TYR A 87 -2.97 5.74 8.01
C TYR A 87 -3.98 4.68 8.45
N VAL A 88 -3.50 3.47 8.74
CA VAL A 88 -4.36 2.35 9.14
C VAL A 88 -4.17 2.08 10.63
N LYS A 89 -5.27 2.17 11.40
CA LYS A 89 -5.24 1.89 12.83
C LYS A 89 -4.90 0.41 13.07
N PRO A 90 -3.94 0.08 13.97
CA PRO A 90 -3.66 -1.30 14.35
C PRO A 90 -4.91 -2.04 14.84
N GLY A 91 -5.03 -3.32 14.51
CA GLY A 91 -6.22 -4.11 14.83
C GLY A 91 -7.47 -3.81 14.00
N THR A 92 -7.41 -2.89 13.02
CA THR A 92 -8.51 -2.65 12.08
C THR A 92 -8.83 -3.95 11.33
N ARG A 93 -10.09 -4.38 11.39
CA ARG A 93 -10.59 -5.52 10.63
C ARG A 93 -10.93 -5.10 9.21
N ILE A 94 -10.09 -5.52 8.27
CA ILE A 94 -10.27 -5.20 6.84
C ILE A 94 -11.42 -6.04 6.26
N ILE A 95 -12.27 -5.40 5.47
CA ILE A 95 -13.42 -6.05 4.84
C ILE A 95 -12.92 -7.04 3.78
N LYS A 96 -13.23 -8.33 3.93
CA LYS A 96 -12.77 -9.39 3.01
C LYS A 96 -13.41 -9.34 1.61
N ASN A 97 -14.65 -8.87 1.51
CA ASN A 97 -15.32 -8.76 0.22
C ASN A 97 -14.82 -7.52 -0.53
N TYR A 98 -14.22 -7.71 -1.69
CA TYR A 98 -13.61 -6.65 -2.50
C TYR A 98 -14.58 -5.52 -2.88
N ASN A 99 -15.83 -5.82 -3.26
CA ASN A 99 -16.79 -4.78 -3.62
C ASN A 99 -17.20 -3.92 -2.41
N ARG A 100 -17.33 -4.54 -1.22
CA ARG A 100 -17.56 -3.79 0.02
C ARG A 100 -16.33 -2.98 0.44
N PHE A 101 -15.12 -3.52 0.24
CA PHE A 101 -13.88 -2.76 0.43
C PHE A 101 -13.83 -1.53 -0.48
N LYS A 102 -14.21 -1.65 -1.76
CA LYS A 102 -14.30 -0.48 -2.65
C LYS A 102 -15.26 0.58 -2.10
N GLY A 103 -16.46 0.20 -1.67
CA GLY A 103 -17.39 1.15 -1.03
C GLY A 103 -16.85 1.80 0.25
N LEU A 104 -15.92 1.14 0.96
CA LEU A 104 -15.20 1.71 2.10
C LEU A 104 -14.17 2.75 1.65
N MET A 105 -13.40 2.44 0.59
CA MET A 105 -12.46 3.39 0.00
C MET A 105 -13.18 4.61 -0.56
N GLU A 106 -14.35 4.45 -1.17
CA GLU A 106 -15.19 5.58 -1.62
C GLU A 106 -15.54 6.52 -0.45
N GLN A 107 -15.90 5.97 0.71
CA GLN A 107 -16.15 6.76 1.91
C GLN A 107 -14.88 7.43 2.44
N LEU A 108 -13.73 6.75 2.39
CA LEU A 108 -12.44 7.31 2.79
C LEU A 108 -12.07 8.51 1.92
N PHE A 109 -12.15 8.37 0.59
CA PHE A 109 -11.86 9.48 -0.34
C PHE A 109 -12.86 10.63 -0.20
N LYS A 110 -14.12 10.36 0.15
CA LYS A 110 -15.13 11.40 0.33
C LYS A 110 -15.00 12.17 1.64
N ASN A 111 -14.66 11.47 2.73
CA ASN A 111 -14.75 12.02 4.09
C ASN A 111 -13.40 12.21 4.77
N GLY A 112 -12.30 11.77 4.15
CA GLY A 112 -10.95 11.78 4.74
C GLY A 112 -10.74 10.74 5.84
N LYS A 113 -11.78 10.03 6.30
CA LYS A 113 -11.67 8.98 7.31
C LYS A 113 -12.82 7.96 7.23
N VAL A 114 -12.59 6.81 7.82
CA VAL A 114 -13.58 5.73 7.95
C VAL A 114 -13.48 5.08 9.35
N PRO A 115 -14.59 4.90 10.07
CA PRO A 115 -15.93 5.43 9.75
C PRO A 115 -15.96 6.98 9.78
N PRO A 116 -16.95 7.62 9.14
CA PRO A 116 -17.08 9.08 9.14
C PRO A 116 -17.35 9.66 10.54
N GLU A 117 -18.03 8.89 11.39
CA GLU A 117 -18.35 9.24 12.77
C GLU A 117 -17.68 8.26 13.73
N GLY A 118 -17.23 8.77 14.88
CA GLY A 118 -16.47 8.01 15.86
C GLY A 118 -14.97 7.93 15.55
N GLU A 119 -14.33 6.91 16.12
CA GLU A 119 -12.89 6.71 16.02
C GLU A 119 -12.50 6.16 14.64
N ALA A 120 -11.57 6.83 13.97
CA ALA A 120 -11.12 6.43 12.64
C ALA A 120 -10.33 5.11 12.68
N LEU A 121 -10.78 4.14 11.88
CA LEU A 121 -10.04 2.92 11.55
C LEU A 121 -9.01 3.19 10.45
N MET A 122 -9.35 4.06 9.52
CA MET A 122 -8.45 4.61 8.51
C MET A 122 -8.66 6.10 8.40
N GLU A 123 -7.57 6.84 8.24
CA GLU A 123 -7.55 8.28 8.03
C GLU A 123 -6.65 8.60 6.85
N MET A 124 -7.08 9.50 5.98
CA MET A 124 -6.38 9.91 4.78
C MET A 124 -6.00 11.39 4.89
N LYS A 125 -4.75 11.69 4.58
CA LYS A 125 -4.21 13.05 4.52
C LYS A 125 -3.51 13.26 3.19
N GLU A 126 -3.52 14.49 2.69
CA GLU A 126 -2.65 14.88 1.57
C GLU A 126 -1.20 14.90 2.06
N GLY A 127 -0.28 14.36 1.25
CA GLY A 127 1.14 14.32 1.57
C GLY A 127 1.92 13.37 0.68
N SER A 128 3.14 13.75 0.35
CA SER A 128 4.03 12.92 -0.47
C SER A 128 4.61 11.75 0.33
N LEU A 129 5.14 10.74 -0.37
CA LEU A 129 5.91 9.68 0.28
C LEU A 129 7.07 10.22 1.13
N LYS A 130 7.69 11.32 0.69
CA LYS A 130 8.78 11.97 1.44
C LYS A 130 8.31 12.50 2.79
N ASP A 131 7.12 13.11 2.83
CA ASP A 131 6.53 13.63 4.06
C ASP A 131 6.31 12.49 5.05
N LEU A 132 5.70 11.39 4.60
CA LEU A 132 5.54 10.18 5.41
C LEU A 132 6.88 9.64 5.93
N LEU A 133 7.90 9.52 5.07
CA LEU A 133 9.20 8.99 5.48
C LEU A 133 9.94 9.90 6.48
N ASN A 134 9.67 11.20 6.49
CA ASN A 134 10.22 12.15 7.46
C ASN A 134 9.50 12.08 8.82
N GLU A 135 8.22 11.73 8.85
CA GLU A 135 7.45 11.53 10.09
C GLU A 135 7.91 10.29 10.86
N LEU A 136 8.39 9.27 10.13
CA LEU A 136 8.72 7.96 10.69
C LEU A 136 10.19 7.85 11.09
N LYS A 137 10.46 7.00 12.09
CA LYS A 137 11.81 6.70 12.56
C LYS A 137 12.14 5.23 12.29
N GLY A 138 13.36 4.98 11.86
CA GLY A 138 13.87 3.64 11.58
C GLY A 138 14.65 3.59 10.27
N LYS A 139 15.38 2.50 10.08
CA LYS A 139 16.09 2.23 8.83
C LYS A 139 15.10 2.02 7.68
N LYS A 140 15.26 2.73 6.59
CA LYS A 140 14.39 2.70 5.40
C LYS A 140 14.92 1.67 4.40
N ILE A 141 14.11 0.63 4.18
CA ILE A 141 14.41 -0.46 3.26
C ILE A 141 13.38 -0.44 2.14
N LEU A 142 13.86 -0.30 0.91
CA LEU A 142 13.06 -0.46 -0.29
C LEU A 142 13.21 -1.89 -0.83
N PHE A 143 12.11 -2.58 -1.05
CA PHE A 143 12.12 -3.85 -1.75
C PHE A 143 12.01 -3.61 -3.26
N SER A 144 13.03 -4.03 -4.01
CA SER A 144 13.08 -3.88 -5.46
C SER A 144 14.01 -4.92 -6.09
N MET A 145 13.68 -5.38 -7.29
CA MET A 145 14.57 -6.24 -8.09
C MET A 145 15.91 -5.58 -8.42
N LYS A 146 15.96 -4.24 -8.42
CA LYS A 146 17.20 -3.47 -8.64
C LYS A 146 18.12 -3.43 -7.40
N GLY A 147 17.66 -3.95 -6.27
CA GLY A 147 18.39 -3.98 -5.01
C GLY A 147 19.47 -5.06 -4.95
N LYS A 148 20.28 -5.00 -3.89
CA LYS A 148 21.26 -6.05 -3.60
C LYS A 148 20.54 -7.30 -3.09
N ARG A 149 20.85 -8.47 -3.69
CA ARG A 149 20.31 -9.75 -3.21
C ARG A 149 20.90 -10.09 -1.85
N LYS A 150 20.05 -10.33 -0.85
CA LYS A 150 20.42 -10.80 0.49
C LYS A 150 19.20 -11.37 1.22
N ARG A 151 19.45 -12.01 2.36
CA ARG A 151 18.38 -12.44 3.27
C ARG A 151 17.72 -11.23 3.91
N ILE A 152 16.40 -11.23 3.99
CA ILE A 152 15.63 -10.11 4.52
C ILE A 152 16.00 -9.87 5.99
N GLU A 153 16.17 -10.94 6.76
CA GLU A 153 16.53 -10.89 8.18
C GLU A 153 17.85 -10.14 8.41
N GLU A 154 18.80 -10.19 7.47
CA GLU A 154 20.07 -9.47 7.59
C GLU A 154 19.88 -7.95 7.45
N ALA A 155 18.94 -7.51 6.61
CA ALA A 155 18.67 -6.10 6.37
C ALA A 155 17.85 -5.46 7.51
N MET A 156 17.01 -6.25 8.18
CA MET A 156 16.03 -5.80 9.18
C MET A 156 16.67 -5.29 10.49
N GLU A 157 16.14 -4.19 11.01
CA GLU A 157 16.45 -3.63 12.33
C GLU A 157 15.23 -3.63 13.24
N LYS A 158 15.43 -3.37 14.55
CA LYS A 158 14.32 -3.30 15.50
C LYS A 158 13.33 -2.20 15.12
N ASP A 159 13.80 -1.04 14.67
CA ASP A 159 12.96 0.03 14.14
C ASP A 159 13.27 0.20 12.66
N VAL A 160 12.31 -0.20 11.82
CA VAL A 160 12.52 -0.34 10.37
C VAL A 160 11.29 0.14 9.62
N ILE A 161 11.52 0.76 8.47
CA ILE A 161 10.50 1.23 7.53
C ILE A 161 10.67 0.40 6.25
N CYS A 162 9.74 -0.50 6.01
CA CYS A 162 9.71 -1.38 4.85
C CYS A 162 8.80 -0.80 3.78
N ILE A 163 9.33 -0.57 2.57
CA ILE A 163 8.64 0.09 1.48
C ILE A 163 8.49 -0.88 0.30
N ILE A 164 7.26 -1.04 -0.17
CA ILE A 164 6.87 -1.97 -1.24
C ILE A 164 6.01 -1.21 -2.25
N GLY A 165 6.16 -1.48 -3.55
CA GLY A 165 5.35 -0.83 -4.60
C GLY A 165 3.89 -1.31 -4.62
N GLY A 166 2.95 -0.37 -4.63
CA GLY A 166 1.50 -0.58 -4.68
C GLY A 166 0.89 -0.63 -6.07
N PHE A 167 1.67 -1.06 -7.06
CA PHE A 167 1.32 -1.01 -8.48
C PHE A 167 1.68 -2.33 -9.17
N PRO A 168 0.99 -2.69 -10.27
CA PRO A 168 1.16 -4.00 -10.90
C PRO A 168 2.41 -4.12 -11.77
N SER A 169 2.93 -3.01 -12.27
CA SER A 169 4.05 -2.97 -13.20
C SER A 169 4.64 -1.56 -13.30
N GLY A 170 5.84 -1.45 -13.87
CA GLY A 170 6.58 -0.20 -13.98
C GLY A 170 7.50 0.03 -12.77
N ASP A 171 7.82 1.29 -12.52
CA ASP A 171 8.66 1.74 -11.41
C ASP A 171 7.90 2.79 -10.57
N PHE A 172 8.48 3.17 -9.44
CA PHE A 172 7.94 4.19 -8.56
C PHE A 172 7.75 5.52 -9.29
N LEU A 173 6.65 6.21 -8.98
CA LEU A 173 6.38 7.59 -9.37
C LEU A 173 7.15 8.55 -8.46
N SER A 174 7.21 8.22 -7.18
CA SER A 174 7.99 8.95 -6.19
C SER A 174 9.50 8.69 -6.38
N PRO A 175 10.37 9.63 -5.98
CA PRO A 175 11.82 9.46 -6.06
C PRO A 175 12.35 8.55 -4.93
N VAL A 176 11.63 7.46 -4.59
CA VAL A 176 11.88 6.64 -3.40
C VAL A 176 13.30 6.06 -3.35
N HIS A 177 13.90 5.76 -4.50
CA HIS A 177 15.27 5.25 -4.59
C HIS A 177 16.31 6.21 -4.00
N GLU A 178 16.02 7.50 -3.95
CA GLU A 178 16.89 8.55 -3.38
C GLU A 178 16.60 8.83 -1.89
N MET A 179 15.54 8.22 -1.34
CA MET A 179 15.02 8.52 0.01
C MET A 179 15.22 7.37 1.00
N VAL A 180 15.92 6.31 0.62
CA VAL A 180 16.05 5.08 1.40
C VAL A 180 17.50 4.77 1.74
N ASP A 181 17.70 4.08 2.86
CA ASP A 181 19.03 3.72 3.35
C ASP A 181 19.55 2.46 2.63
N GLU A 182 18.65 1.59 2.19
CA GLU A 182 19.00 0.34 1.52
C GLU A 182 17.93 -0.11 0.51
N ILE A 183 18.37 -0.67 -0.62
CA ILE A 183 17.50 -1.33 -1.61
C ILE A 183 17.83 -2.82 -1.62
N VAL A 184 16.83 -3.65 -1.31
CA VAL A 184 16.97 -5.09 -1.15
C VAL A 184 16.17 -5.82 -2.23
N SER A 185 16.84 -6.75 -2.90
CA SER A 185 16.20 -7.74 -3.77
C SER A 185 16.07 -9.06 -2.99
N ILE A 186 14.90 -9.69 -3.07
CA ILE A 186 14.60 -10.94 -2.33
C ILE A 186 14.39 -12.13 -3.27
N TYR A 187 14.17 -11.86 -4.56
CA TYR A 187 13.96 -12.85 -5.60
C TYR A 187 14.44 -12.34 -6.97
N ASP A 188 14.73 -13.26 -7.88
CA ASP A 188 15.29 -12.92 -9.21
C ASP A 188 14.20 -12.48 -10.20
N GLU A 189 12.94 -12.69 -9.85
CA GLU A 189 11.77 -12.31 -10.64
C GLU A 189 10.87 -11.34 -9.87
N MET A 190 9.97 -10.69 -10.60
CA MET A 190 9.00 -9.77 -10.02
C MET A 190 8.00 -10.54 -9.16
N LEU A 191 7.91 -10.15 -7.90
CA LEU A 191 6.93 -10.71 -6.97
C LEU A 191 5.75 -9.75 -6.79
N PRO A 192 4.52 -10.27 -6.59
CA PRO A 192 3.41 -9.46 -6.15
C PRO A 192 3.70 -8.78 -4.80
N ALA A 193 3.17 -7.57 -4.61
CA ALA A 193 3.41 -6.77 -3.40
C ALA A 193 3.14 -7.55 -2.10
N TRP A 194 2.06 -8.32 -2.05
CA TRP A 194 1.66 -9.10 -0.88
C TRP A 194 2.57 -10.30 -0.58
N ILE A 195 3.31 -10.81 -1.58
CA ILE A 195 4.33 -11.85 -1.34
C ILE A 195 5.56 -11.21 -0.69
N VAL A 196 6.02 -10.08 -1.23
CA VAL A 196 7.13 -9.32 -0.64
C VAL A 196 6.81 -8.89 0.80
N GLU A 197 5.57 -8.46 1.02
CA GLU A 197 5.03 -8.10 2.34
C GLU A 197 5.10 -9.28 3.32
N MET A 198 4.57 -10.44 2.92
CA MET A 198 4.55 -11.63 3.77
C MET A 198 5.97 -12.05 4.16
N GLU A 199 6.89 -12.09 3.19
CA GLU A 199 8.31 -12.40 3.45
C GLU A 199 8.94 -11.39 4.41
N ALA A 200 8.67 -10.09 4.25
CA ALA A 200 9.18 -9.04 5.13
C ALA A 200 8.65 -9.16 6.57
N ILE A 201 7.34 -9.41 6.72
CA ILE A 201 6.71 -9.61 8.03
C ILE A 201 7.30 -10.85 8.71
N VAL A 202 7.33 -11.99 8.02
CA VAL A 202 7.85 -13.25 8.59
C VAL A 202 9.33 -13.12 8.96
N ALA A 203 10.14 -12.47 8.12
CA ALA A 203 11.55 -12.21 8.44
C ALA A 203 11.72 -11.37 9.72
N TYR A 204 10.90 -10.33 9.87
CA TYR A 204 10.92 -9.51 11.08
C TYR A 204 10.45 -10.31 12.32
N GLU A 205 9.37 -11.09 12.19
CA GLU A 205 8.87 -11.97 13.25
C GLU A 205 9.94 -12.99 13.68
N ASN A 206 10.58 -13.66 12.74
CA ASN A 206 11.64 -14.63 13.02
C ASN A 206 12.83 -13.99 13.76
N LYS A 207 13.22 -12.77 13.37
CA LYS A 207 14.37 -12.10 13.98
C LYS A 207 14.08 -11.54 15.37
N PHE A 208 12.89 -11.00 15.61
CA PHE A 208 12.61 -10.20 16.81
C PHE A 208 11.50 -10.78 17.71
N ILE A 209 10.78 -11.82 17.27
CA ILE A 209 9.67 -12.43 18.02
C ILE A 209 9.90 -13.89 18.35
N ALA A 210 10.68 -14.65 17.57
CA ALA A 210 10.77 -16.12 17.62
C ALA A 210 11.16 -16.77 18.99
N GLY A 211 11.43 -15.99 20.04
CA GLY A 211 11.52 -16.47 21.43
C GLY A 211 10.28 -16.24 22.31
N LYS A 212 9.16 -15.78 21.74
CA LYS A 212 7.89 -15.43 22.43
C LYS A 212 6.65 -16.01 21.72
N LEU A 213 6.84 -17.05 20.90
CA LEU A 213 5.79 -17.88 20.31
C LEU A 213 5.92 -19.27 20.91
#